data_AF-A0A8H4CF05-F1
#
_entry.id   AF-A0A8H4CF05-F1
#
_cell.length_a   1.000
_cell.length_b   1.000
_cell.length_c   1.000
_cell.angle_alpha   90.00
_cell.angle_beta   90.00
_cell.angle_gamma   90.00
#
_symmetry.space_group_name_H-M   'P 1'
#
loop_
_entity.id
_entity.type
_entity.pdbx_description
1 polymer ?
#
loop_
_entity_poly.entity_id
_entity_poly.type
_entity_poly.pdbx_seq_one_letter_code
_entity_poly.pdbx_strand_id
1 'polypeptide(L)'
;MSNPLETEPGSERFSDYEAELKLVQADLVQKLDQIPELSGEPRKAALSSAERALEEADELLAQMRLEKANIPTTLRSKINARFRNHESDIDSQKRKLRSLADDRAALFGARYTDNPSGSGQDVQLEQRQQLLNGTDRLDRSTQRLKASQALANETESIGASTLADLHRQRETIQHTHDRLLESEGYVDRSVKTLRGMARRMATNRVITISIITILVLLIVAVIFSKFR
;
A
#
# COMPACT_ATOMS: atom_id res chain seq x y z
N MET A 1 -25.44 0.45 -13.38
CA MET A 1 -26.03 0.41 -12.03
C MET A 1 -24.87 0.30 -11.07
N SER A 2 -24.58 1.38 -10.35
CA SER A 2 -23.48 1.47 -9.38
C SER A 2 -23.73 0.49 -8.24
N ASN A 3 -22.72 -0.31 -7.92
CA ASN A 3 -22.82 -1.32 -6.88
C ASN A 3 -22.70 -0.60 -5.53
N PRO A 4 -23.61 -0.78 -4.56
CA PRO A 4 -23.59 -0.05 -3.27
C PRO A 4 -22.35 -0.29 -2.39
N LEU A 5 -21.37 -1.06 -2.89
CA LEU A 5 -20.06 -1.31 -2.28
C LEU A 5 -18.97 -0.33 -2.77
N GLU A 6 -19.23 0.43 -3.84
CA GLU A 6 -18.31 1.40 -4.45
C GLU A 6 -18.31 2.76 -3.72
N THR A 7 -19.18 2.96 -2.73
CA THR A 7 -19.41 4.27 -2.07
C THR A 7 -19.09 4.25 -0.57
N GLU A 8 -18.50 3.17 -0.05
CA GLU A 8 -18.09 3.09 1.35
C GLU A 8 -16.65 3.60 1.51
N PRO A 9 -16.39 4.56 2.42
CA PRO A 9 -15.06 5.12 2.59
C PRO A 9 -14.05 4.02 2.95
N GLY A 10 -13.08 3.77 2.06
CA GLY A 10 -12.05 2.74 2.19
C GLY A 10 -12.12 1.58 1.17
N SER A 11 -13.25 1.37 0.48
CA SER A 11 -13.37 0.34 -0.58
C SER A 11 -13.11 0.87 -2.00
N GLU A 12 -13.11 2.20 -2.19
CA GLU A 12 -12.90 2.85 -3.49
C GLU A 12 -11.55 2.48 -4.10
N ARG A 13 -10.45 2.66 -3.35
CA ARG A 13 -9.10 2.31 -3.82
C ARG A 13 -8.95 0.84 -4.19
N PHE A 14 -9.53 -0.06 -3.41
CA PHE A 14 -9.54 -1.48 -3.73
C PHE A 14 -10.24 -1.74 -5.06
N SER A 15 -11.33 -1.01 -5.33
CA SER A 15 -12.11 -1.16 -6.56
C SER A 15 -11.39 -0.58 -7.77
N ASP A 16 -10.66 0.53 -7.60
CA ASP A 16 -9.81 1.12 -8.63
C ASP A 16 -8.69 0.15 -9.04
N TYR A 17 -7.94 -0.37 -8.07
CA TYR A 17 -6.89 -1.37 -8.33
C TYR A 17 -7.46 -2.65 -8.94
N GLU A 18 -8.66 -3.05 -8.53
CA GLU A 18 -9.33 -4.20 -9.14
C GLU A 18 -9.72 -3.95 -10.60
N ALA A 19 -10.15 -2.74 -10.94
CA ALA A 19 -10.47 -2.37 -12.32
C ALA A 19 -9.20 -2.38 -13.19
N GLU A 20 -8.11 -1.82 -12.68
CA GLU A 20 -6.80 -1.83 -13.34
C GLU A 20 -6.27 -3.25 -13.53
N LEU A 21 -6.34 -4.09 -12.49
CA LEU A 21 -5.94 -5.50 -12.57
C LEU A 21 -6.70 -6.25 -13.66
N LYS A 22 -7.99 -6.00 -13.83
CA LYS A 22 -8.79 -6.63 -14.90
C LYS A 22 -8.34 -6.23 -16.30
N LEU A 23 -7.91 -4.98 -16.49
CA LEU A 23 -7.38 -4.52 -17.78
C LEU A 23 -6.06 -5.22 -18.11
N VAL A 24 -5.14 -5.26 -17.14
CA VAL A 24 -3.85 -5.95 -17.27
C VAL A 24 -4.05 -7.44 -17.49
N GLN A 25 -5.00 -8.05 -16.77
CA GLN A 25 -5.35 -9.46 -16.91
C GLN A 25 -5.89 -9.79 -18.32
N ALA A 26 -6.75 -8.93 -18.87
CA ALA A 26 -7.28 -9.12 -20.22
C ALA A 26 -6.17 -9.05 -21.28
N ASP A 27 -5.27 -8.08 -21.15
CA ASP A 27 -4.10 -7.93 -22.03
C ASP A 27 -3.12 -9.11 -21.90
N LEU A 28 -2.86 -9.57 -20.67
CA LEU A 28 -2.03 -10.77 -20.42
C LEU A 28 -2.63 -12.02 -21.05
N VAL A 29 -3.94 -12.26 -20.89
CA VAL A 29 -4.63 -13.40 -21.52
C VAL A 29 -4.51 -13.34 -23.04
N GLN A 30 -4.77 -12.16 -23.63
CA GLN A 30 -4.65 -11.97 -25.07
C GLN A 30 -3.23 -12.29 -25.57
N LYS A 31 -2.18 -11.83 -24.87
CA LYS A 31 -0.79 -12.14 -25.22
C LYS A 31 -0.49 -13.63 -25.08
N LEU A 32 -0.96 -14.27 -24.01
CA LEU A 32 -0.78 -15.71 -23.77
C LEU A 32 -1.42 -16.57 -24.85
N ASP A 33 -2.53 -16.13 -25.43
CA ASP A 33 -3.22 -16.83 -26.52
C ASP A 33 -2.54 -16.61 -27.88
N GLN A 34 -1.86 -15.48 -28.08
CA GLN A 34 -1.10 -15.18 -29.31
C GLN A 34 0.28 -15.85 -29.37
N ILE A 35 0.96 -16.04 -28.23
CA ILE A 35 2.32 -16.60 -28.19
C ILE A 35 2.49 -17.93 -28.94
N PRO A 36 1.56 -18.89 -28.88
CA PRO A 36 1.65 -20.15 -29.63
C PRO A 36 1.66 -19.98 -31.16
N GLU A 37 1.03 -18.92 -31.69
CA GLU A 37 0.94 -18.66 -33.14
C GLU A 37 2.19 -17.96 -33.68
N LEU A 38 3.01 -17.38 -32.80
CA LEU A 38 4.21 -16.64 -33.15
C LEU A 38 5.45 -17.55 -33.15
N SER A 39 6.42 -17.24 -34.00
CA SER A 39 7.72 -17.94 -34.04
C SER A 39 8.89 -16.97 -34.11
N GLY A 40 10.09 -17.41 -33.69
CA GLY A 40 11.31 -16.59 -33.78
C GLY A 40 11.31 -15.34 -32.89
N GLU A 41 11.73 -14.21 -33.48
CA GLU A 41 11.85 -12.91 -32.80
C GLU A 41 10.51 -12.32 -32.29
N PRO A 42 9.41 -12.30 -33.06
CA PRO A 42 8.14 -11.78 -32.55
C PRO A 42 7.59 -12.61 -31.38
N ARG A 43 7.82 -13.93 -31.36
CA ARG A 43 7.47 -14.78 -30.20
C ARG A 43 8.26 -14.38 -28.95
N LYS A 44 9.56 -14.09 -29.10
CA LYS A 44 10.42 -13.63 -27.99
C LYS A 44 9.95 -12.29 -27.44
N ALA A 45 9.58 -11.36 -28.32
CA ALA A 45 9.04 -10.06 -27.92
C ALA A 45 7.69 -10.20 -27.20
N ALA A 46 6.78 -11.05 -27.70
CA ALA A 46 5.50 -11.33 -27.07
C ALA A 46 5.66 -11.98 -25.69
N LEU A 47 6.58 -12.93 -25.54
CA LEU A 47 6.89 -13.57 -24.25
C LEU A 47 7.39 -12.53 -23.22
N SER A 48 8.33 -11.68 -23.61
CA SER A 48 8.85 -10.62 -22.72
C SER A 48 7.78 -9.56 -22.39
N SER A 49 6.89 -9.26 -23.33
CA SER A 49 5.74 -8.36 -23.08
C SER A 49 4.72 -8.97 -22.11
N ALA A 50 4.49 -10.28 -22.20
CA ALA A 50 3.64 -11.01 -21.27
C ALA A 50 4.27 -11.12 -19.87
N GLU A 51 5.60 -11.29 -19.77
CA GLU A 51 6.34 -11.24 -18.50
C GLU A 51 6.15 -9.89 -17.79
N ARG A 52 6.26 -8.77 -18.52
CA ARG A 52 6.03 -7.43 -17.97
C ARG A 52 4.58 -7.22 -17.49
N ALA A 53 3.60 -7.66 -18.26
CA ALA A 53 2.19 -7.57 -17.86
C ALA A 53 1.90 -8.43 -16.63
N LEU A 54 2.59 -9.57 -16.48
CA LEU A 54 2.49 -10.40 -15.28
C LEU A 54 3.11 -9.71 -14.05
N GLU A 55 4.27 -9.05 -14.21
CA GLU A 55 4.88 -8.26 -13.14
C GLU A 55 3.95 -7.14 -12.67
N GLU A 56 3.33 -6.41 -13.61
CA GLU A 56 2.33 -5.37 -13.32
C GLU A 56 1.10 -5.94 -12.58
N ALA A 57 0.60 -7.11 -12.99
CA ALA A 57 -0.49 -7.78 -12.28
C ALA A 57 -0.11 -8.21 -10.86
N ASP A 58 1.11 -8.72 -10.65
CA ASP A 58 1.64 -9.09 -9.33
C ASP A 58 1.77 -7.84 -8.42
N GLU A 59 2.18 -6.68 -8.96
CA GLU A 59 2.22 -5.39 -8.25
C GLU A 59 0.83 -4.92 -7.81
N LEU A 60 -0.17 -4.97 -8.71
CA LEU A 60 -1.55 -4.61 -8.41
C LEU A 60 -2.16 -5.53 -7.34
N LEU A 61 -1.88 -6.84 -7.39
CA LEU A 61 -2.28 -7.78 -6.32
C LEU A 61 -1.65 -7.41 -4.98
N ALA A 62 -0.39 -6.98 -4.96
CA ALA A 62 0.27 -6.51 -3.73
C ALA A 62 -0.41 -5.24 -3.17
N GLN A 63 -0.75 -4.27 -4.03
CA GLN A 63 -1.45 -3.05 -3.63
C GLN A 63 -2.86 -3.37 -3.08
N MET A 64 -3.62 -4.23 -3.76
CA MET A 64 -4.93 -4.71 -3.28
C MET A 64 -4.82 -5.44 -1.93
N ARG A 65 -3.72 -6.17 -1.70
CA ARG A 65 -3.46 -6.87 -0.42
C ARG A 65 -3.17 -5.89 0.73
N LEU A 66 -2.56 -4.74 0.45
CA LEU A 66 -2.37 -3.69 1.45
C LEU A 66 -3.71 -3.01 1.78
N GLU A 67 -4.48 -2.64 0.76
CA GLU A 67 -5.74 -1.91 0.98
C GLU A 67 -6.81 -2.76 1.68
N LYS A 68 -6.87 -4.08 1.43
CA LYS A 68 -7.83 -4.94 2.14
C LYS A 68 -7.66 -4.93 3.66
N ALA A 69 -6.47 -4.59 4.17
CA ALA A 69 -6.23 -4.48 5.60
C ALA A 69 -7.01 -3.31 6.23
N ASN A 70 -7.24 -2.24 5.46
CA ASN A 70 -7.93 -1.02 5.87
C ASN A 70 -9.46 -1.12 5.80
N ILE A 71 -10.00 -2.22 5.25
CA ILE A 71 -11.44 -2.39 5.01
C ILE A 71 -12.17 -2.83 6.29
N PRO A 72 -13.37 -2.26 6.58
CA PRO A 72 -14.23 -2.68 7.68
C PRO A 72 -14.52 -4.19 7.70
N THR A 73 -14.65 -4.78 8.89
CA THR A 73 -14.86 -6.23 9.08
C THR A 73 -16.12 -6.76 8.40
N THR A 74 -17.15 -5.93 8.24
CA THR A 74 -18.44 -6.25 7.58
C THR A 74 -18.28 -6.58 6.10
N LEU A 75 -17.38 -5.88 5.39
CA LEU A 75 -17.16 -6.05 3.94
C LEU A 75 -16.03 -7.05 3.60
N ARG A 76 -15.20 -7.36 4.59
CA ARG A 76 -13.95 -8.12 4.44
C ARG A 76 -14.15 -9.53 3.88
N SER A 77 -15.22 -10.23 4.22
CA SER A 77 -15.48 -11.60 3.75
C SER A 77 -15.64 -11.67 2.21
N LYS A 78 -16.49 -10.79 1.66
CA LYS A 78 -16.75 -10.73 0.21
C LYS A 78 -15.52 -10.28 -0.56
N ILE A 79 -14.77 -9.31 -0.03
CA ILE A 79 -13.57 -8.78 -0.66
C ILE A 79 -12.43 -9.81 -0.63
N ASN A 80 -12.25 -10.53 0.47
CA ASN A 80 -11.28 -11.63 0.55
C ASN A 80 -11.61 -12.80 -0.39
N ALA A 81 -12.88 -13.06 -0.67
CA ALA A 81 -13.27 -14.06 -1.67
C ALA A 81 -12.88 -13.60 -3.09
N ARG A 82 -13.21 -12.35 -3.45
CA ARG A 82 -12.83 -11.76 -4.75
C ARG A 82 -11.31 -11.71 -4.94
N PHE A 83 -10.58 -11.25 -3.94
CA PHE A 83 -9.11 -11.19 -3.98
C PHE A 83 -8.49 -12.57 -4.22
N ARG A 84 -8.98 -13.61 -3.55
CA ARG A 84 -8.49 -15.00 -3.75
C ARG A 84 -8.75 -15.52 -5.16
N ASN A 85 -9.87 -15.12 -5.79
CA ASN A 85 -10.14 -15.49 -7.17
C ASN A 85 -9.13 -14.86 -8.11
N HIS A 86 -8.87 -13.56 -7.95
CA HIS A 86 -7.85 -12.84 -8.74
C HIS A 86 -6.46 -13.42 -8.56
N GLU A 87 -6.07 -13.73 -7.31
CA GLU A 87 -4.80 -14.40 -6.99
C GLU A 87 -4.67 -15.76 -7.72
N SER A 88 -5.74 -16.56 -7.70
CA SER A 88 -5.77 -17.85 -8.41
C SER A 88 -5.69 -17.70 -9.93
N ASP A 89 -6.33 -16.67 -10.50
CA ASP A 89 -6.33 -16.44 -11.94
C ASP A 89 -4.95 -16.01 -12.44
N ILE A 90 -4.29 -15.08 -11.73
CA ILE A 90 -2.91 -14.65 -12.04
C ILE A 90 -1.94 -15.83 -11.89
N ASP A 91 -2.09 -16.67 -10.85
CA ASP A 91 -1.29 -17.88 -10.68
C ASP A 91 -1.46 -18.88 -11.84
N SER A 92 -2.67 -19.01 -12.39
CA SER A 92 -2.93 -19.84 -13.57
C SER A 92 -2.22 -19.28 -14.80
N GLN A 93 -2.32 -17.98 -15.03
CA GLN A 93 -1.67 -17.28 -16.14
C GLN A 93 -0.14 -17.36 -16.06
N LYS A 94 0.42 -17.22 -14.86
CA LYS A 94 1.85 -17.39 -14.56
C LYS A 94 2.36 -18.77 -14.93
N ARG A 95 1.59 -19.83 -14.61
CA ARG A 95 1.94 -21.20 -15.00
C ARG A 95 1.89 -21.40 -16.51
N LYS A 96 0.87 -20.85 -17.18
CA LYS A 96 0.75 -20.90 -18.65
C LYS A 96 1.90 -20.16 -19.33
N LEU A 97 2.32 -19.00 -18.82
CA LEU A 97 3.47 -18.26 -19.34
C LEU A 97 4.76 -19.07 -19.21
N ARG A 98 4.99 -19.70 -18.05
CA ARG A 98 6.16 -20.56 -17.81
C ARG A 98 6.21 -21.74 -18.77
N SER A 99 5.11 -22.45 -18.99
CA SER A 99 5.09 -23.56 -19.96
C SER A 99 5.43 -23.10 -21.38
N LEU A 100 4.90 -21.94 -21.81
CA LEU A 100 5.20 -21.37 -23.11
C LEU A 100 6.67 -20.88 -23.23
N ALA A 101 7.26 -20.45 -22.12
CA ALA A 101 8.67 -20.07 -22.04
C ALA A 101 9.60 -21.30 -22.10
N ASP A 102 9.26 -22.38 -21.39
CA ASP A 102 10.07 -23.60 -21.32
C ASP A 102 10.11 -24.34 -22.67
N ASP A 103 9.00 -24.36 -23.42
CA ASP A 103 8.95 -24.90 -24.79
C ASP A 103 10.00 -24.26 -25.72
N ARG A 104 10.36 -22.98 -25.47
CA ARG A 104 11.42 -22.28 -26.21
C ARG A 104 12.80 -22.88 -25.93
N ALA A 105 13.10 -23.23 -24.68
CA ALA A 105 14.39 -23.77 -24.30
C ALA A 105 14.62 -25.15 -24.95
N ALA A 106 13.56 -25.97 -25.03
CA ALA A 106 13.61 -27.26 -25.71
C ALA A 106 13.81 -27.11 -27.24
N LEU A 107 13.12 -26.15 -27.88
CA LEU A 107 13.15 -25.97 -29.34
C LEU A 107 14.45 -25.32 -29.86
N PHE A 108 15.10 -24.49 -29.05
CA PHE A 108 16.40 -23.88 -29.37
C PHE A 108 17.59 -24.68 -28.84
N GLY A 109 17.45 -25.41 -27.73
CA GLY A 109 18.49 -26.29 -27.18
C GLY A 109 18.82 -27.48 -28.09
N ALA A 110 17.83 -27.97 -28.85
CA ALA A 110 18.00 -29.11 -29.76
C ALA A 110 18.75 -28.79 -31.08
N ARG A 111 18.99 -27.52 -31.42
CA ARG A 111 19.71 -27.13 -32.66
C ARG A 111 21.21 -26.85 -32.48
N TYR A 112 21.71 -26.83 -31.24
CA TYR A 112 23.08 -26.41 -30.94
C TYR A 112 24.07 -27.55 -30.67
N THR A 113 23.62 -28.80 -30.76
CA THR A 113 24.51 -29.95 -30.61
C THR A 113 24.64 -30.69 -31.93
N ASP A 114 25.86 -30.67 -32.45
CA ASP A 114 26.45 -31.66 -33.34
C ASP A 114 26.40 -31.37 -34.86
N ASN A 115 27.41 -30.63 -35.34
CA ASN A 115 27.94 -30.83 -36.68
C ASN A 115 29.47 -30.83 -36.64
N PRO A 116 30.14 -32.00 -36.54
CA PRO A 116 31.59 -32.09 -36.52
C PRO A 116 32.09 -32.34 -37.95
N SER A 117 32.21 -31.30 -38.77
CA SER A 117 32.92 -31.40 -40.05
C SER A 117 33.44 -30.04 -40.55
N GLY A 118 34.75 -29.79 -40.39
CA GLY A 118 35.42 -28.65 -41.02
C GLY A 118 36.80 -28.30 -40.45
N SER A 119 37.86 -28.66 -41.17
CA SER A 119 39.23 -28.07 -41.23
C SER A 119 39.81 -27.29 -40.04
N GLY A 120 40.98 -27.75 -39.54
CA GLY A 120 41.75 -27.17 -38.43
C GLY A 120 42.29 -25.73 -38.56
N GLN A 121 41.90 -24.95 -39.58
CA GLN A 121 42.15 -23.52 -39.67
C GLN A 121 40.99 -22.69 -39.07
N ASP A 122 39.76 -23.24 -39.07
CA ASP A 122 38.60 -22.62 -38.40
C ASP A 122 38.71 -22.68 -36.88
N VAL A 123 39.30 -23.76 -36.34
CA VAL A 123 39.46 -23.97 -34.90
C VAL A 123 40.23 -22.82 -34.22
N GLN A 124 41.22 -22.24 -34.88
CA GLN A 124 42.01 -21.11 -34.33
C GLN A 124 41.26 -19.76 -34.39
N LEU A 125 40.50 -19.53 -35.46
CA LEU A 125 39.62 -18.37 -35.59
C LEU A 125 38.47 -18.43 -34.58
N GLU A 126 37.90 -19.64 -34.38
CA GLU A 126 36.84 -19.92 -33.42
C GLU A 126 37.33 -19.75 -31.98
N GLN A 127 38.55 -20.20 -31.65
CA GLN A 127 39.17 -19.94 -30.35
C GLN A 127 39.38 -18.45 -30.08
N ARG A 128 39.80 -17.67 -31.09
CA ARG A 128 39.99 -16.23 -30.96
C ARG A 128 38.67 -15.49 -30.79
N GLN A 129 37.63 -15.88 -31.53
CA GLN A 129 36.27 -15.38 -31.34
C GLN A 129 35.74 -15.74 -29.95
N GLN A 130 36.04 -16.94 -29.44
CA GLN A 130 35.64 -17.37 -28.10
C GLN A 130 36.30 -16.53 -26.99
N LEU A 131 37.58 -16.19 -27.15
CA LEU A 131 38.31 -15.32 -26.22
C LEU A 131 37.84 -13.86 -26.26
N LEU A 132 37.53 -13.33 -27.45
CA LEU A 132 36.93 -12.00 -27.63
C LEU A 132 35.54 -11.95 -27.00
N ASN A 133 34.70 -12.94 -27.28
CA ASN A 133 33.38 -13.07 -26.66
C ASN A 133 33.47 -13.23 -25.14
N GLY A 134 34.49 -13.92 -24.62
CA GLY A 134 34.78 -14.04 -23.20
C GLY A 134 35.16 -12.68 -22.57
N THR A 135 36.00 -11.91 -23.26
CA THR A 135 36.41 -10.55 -22.85
C THR A 135 35.23 -9.58 -22.85
N ASP A 136 34.42 -9.56 -23.91
CA ASP A 136 33.22 -8.69 -23.99
C ASP A 136 32.19 -9.05 -22.90
N ARG A 137 32.05 -10.33 -22.57
CA ARG A 137 31.19 -10.77 -21.45
C ARG A 137 31.74 -10.30 -20.10
N LEU A 138 33.04 -10.40 -19.89
CA LEU A 138 33.70 -9.93 -18.67
C LEU A 138 33.59 -8.40 -18.52
N ASP A 139 33.79 -7.65 -19.59
CA ASP A 139 33.69 -6.20 -19.56
C ASP A 139 32.26 -5.74 -19.25
N ARG A 140 31.26 -6.34 -19.91
CA ARG A 140 29.83 -6.11 -19.58
C ARG A 140 29.49 -6.50 -18.15
N SER A 141 30.03 -7.62 -17.65
CA SER A 141 29.82 -8.05 -16.27
C SER A 141 30.42 -7.05 -15.28
N THR A 142 31.63 -6.56 -15.55
CA THR A 142 32.31 -5.54 -14.75
C THR A 142 31.52 -4.24 -14.74
N GLN A 143 31.02 -3.79 -15.89
CA GLN A 143 30.19 -2.58 -15.99
C GLN A 143 28.88 -2.73 -15.22
N ARG A 144 28.23 -3.90 -15.31
CA ARG A 144 27.03 -4.21 -14.50
C ARG A 144 27.33 -4.20 -13.01
N LEU A 145 28.44 -4.80 -12.56
CA LEU A 145 28.84 -4.78 -11.16
C LEU A 145 29.08 -3.36 -10.64
N LYS A 146 29.73 -2.50 -11.44
CA LYS A 146 29.91 -1.08 -11.09
C LYS A 146 28.58 -0.34 -10.98
N ALA A 147 27.65 -0.59 -11.91
CA ALA A 147 26.31 -0.02 -11.87
C ALA A 147 25.52 -0.51 -10.65
N SER A 148 25.59 -1.81 -10.33
CA SER A 148 24.96 -2.38 -9.13
C SER A 148 25.55 -1.80 -7.84
N GLN A 149 26.86 -1.58 -7.77
CA GLN A 149 27.48 -0.93 -6.62
C GLN A 149 27.01 0.53 -6.46
N ALA A 150 26.92 1.27 -7.57
CA ALA A 150 26.43 2.64 -7.54
C ALA A 150 24.96 2.71 -7.06
N LEU A 151 24.11 1.84 -7.60
CA LEU A 151 22.70 1.72 -7.19
C LEU A 151 22.56 1.29 -5.72
N ALA A 152 23.40 0.37 -5.24
CA ALA A 152 23.41 -0.05 -3.84
C ALA A 152 23.79 1.10 -2.91
N ASN A 153 24.81 1.89 -3.26
CA ASN A 153 25.22 3.07 -2.48
C ASN A 153 24.12 4.15 -2.46
N GLU A 154 23.44 4.37 -3.59
CA GLU A 154 22.30 5.27 -3.66
C GLU A 154 21.14 4.79 -2.78
N THR A 155 20.86 3.48 -2.81
CA THR A 155 19.83 2.85 -1.99
C THR A 155 20.15 2.95 -0.50
N GLU A 156 21.42 2.77 -0.11
CA GLU A 156 21.89 2.99 1.26
C GLU A 156 21.68 4.45 1.71
N SER A 157 22.03 5.42 0.85
CA SER A 157 21.80 6.84 1.12
C SER A 157 20.32 7.17 1.31
N ILE A 158 19.44 6.63 0.44
CA ILE A 158 17.99 6.79 0.57
C ILE A 158 17.52 6.18 1.88
N GLY A 159 17.93 4.94 2.19
CA GLY A 159 17.57 4.25 3.44
C GLY A 159 18.01 5.02 4.68
N ALA A 160 19.22 5.58 4.70
CA ALA A 160 19.71 6.43 5.77
C ALA A 160 18.84 7.70 5.96
N SER A 161 18.45 8.35 4.86
CA SER A 161 17.55 9.50 4.90
C SER A 161 16.15 9.15 5.43
N THR A 162 15.59 8.02 5.00
CA THR A 162 14.30 7.53 5.46
C THR A 162 14.33 7.21 6.96
N LEU A 163 15.41 6.60 7.46
CA LEU A 163 15.59 6.34 8.89
C LEU A 163 15.66 7.64 9.70
N ALA A 164 16.34 8.66 9.19
CA ALA A 164 16.39 9.98 9.83
C ALA A 164 14.99 10.64 9.88
N ASP A 165 14.21 10.53 8.80
CA ASP A 165 12.85 11.08 8.76
C ASP A 165 11.90 10.32 9.68
N LEU A 166 11.98 8.98 9.74
CA LEU A 166 11.22 8.18 10.69
C LEU A 166 11.54 8.56 12.14
N HIS A 167 12.81 8.87 12.43
CA HIS A 167 13.22 9.34 13.75
C HIS A 167 12.56 10.69 14.10
N ARG A 168 12.57 11.66 13.18
CA ARG A 168 11.88 12.95 13.35
C ARG A 168 10.37 12.81 13.48
N GLN A 169 9.75 11.92 12.70
CA GLN A 169 8.33 11.64 12.80
C GLN A 169 7.98 11.05 14.18
N ARG A 170 8.79 10.12 14.69
CA ARG A 170 8.62 9.57 16.04
C ARG A 170 8.69 10.67 17.09
N GLU A 171 9.67 11.56 17.01
CA GLU A 171 9.80 12.69 17.94
C GLU A 171 8.58 13.61 17.88
N THR A 172 8.07 13.88 16.68
CA THR A 172 6.84 14.68 16.48
C THR A 172 5.63 14.01 17.12
N ILE A 173 5.45 12.70 16.91
CA ILE A 173 4.36 11.91 17.51
C ILE A 173 4.46 11.90 19.04
N GLN A 174 5.68 11.77 19.57
CA GLN A 174 5.89 11.79 21.02
C GLN A 174 5.55 13.17 21.59
N HIS A 175 5.97 14.25 20.94
CA HIS A 175 5.61 15.61 21.35
C HIS A 175 4.11 15.90 21.26
N THR A 176 3.42 15.44 20.22
CA THR A 176 1.96 15.62 20.14
C THR A 176 1.24 14.80 21.22
N HIS A 177 1.71 13.59 21.51
CA HIS A 177 1.18 12.77 22.59
C HIS A 177 1.37 13.43 23.97
N ASP A 178 2.56 13.93 24.28
CA ASP A 178 2.85 14.62 25.54
C ASP A 178 1.99 15.88 25.70
N ARG A 179 1.82 16.65 24.62
CA ARG A 179 0.92 17.82 24.61
C ARG A 179 -0.54 17.46 24.82
N LEU A 180 -1.00 16.33 24.29
CA LEU A 180 -2.36 15.85 24.51
C LEU A 180 -2.58 15.48 25.98
N LEU A 181 -1.64 14.76 26.60
CA LEU A 181 -1.69 14.44 28.03
C LEU A 181 -1.70 15.71 28.90
N GLU A 182 -0.89 16.72 28.55
CA GLU A 182 -0.89 18.00 29.28
C GLU A 182 -2.24 18.73 29.10
N SER A 183 -2.79 18.73 27.89
CA SER A 183 -4.09 19.32 27.57
C SER A 183 -5.24 18.67 28.36
N GLU A 184 -5.24 17.34 28.52
CA GLU A 184 -6.22 16.64 29.37
C GLU A 184 -6.18 17.15 30.82
N GLY A 185 -4.99 17.43 31.36
CA GLY A 185 -4.82 18.01 32.69
C GLY A 185 -5.40 19.43 32.82
N TYR A 186 -5.23 20.29 31.81
CA TYR A 186 -5.85 21.62 31.82
C TYR A 186 -7.37 21.57 31.68
N VAL A 187 -7.91 20.61 30.93
CA VAL A 187 -9.36 20.42 30.79
C VAL A 187 -9.97 20.00 32.13
N ASP A 188 -9.37 19.03 32.84
CA ASP A 188 -9.87 18.60 34.15
C ASP A 188 -9.85 19.74 35.18
N ARG A 189 -8.76 20.52 35.20
CA ARG A 189 -8.65 21.71 36.07
C ARG A 189 -9.72 22.74 35.73
N SER A 190 -9.96 22.99 34.44
CA SER A 190 -10.98 23.93 33.96
C SER A 190 -12.38 23.46 34.38
N VAL A 191 -12.70 22.18 34.20
CA VAL A 191 -13.97 21.58 34.66
C VAL A 191 -14.14 21.72 36.19
N LYS A 192 -13.08 21.47 36.96
CA LYS A 192 -13.10 21.63 38.42
C LYS A 192 -13.37 23.07 38.85
N THR A 193 -12.74 24.06 38.19
CA THR A 193 -13.00 25.48 38.48
C THR A 193 -14.42 25.90 38.09
N LEU A 194 -14.90 25.47 36.92
CA LEU A 194 -16.27 25.72 36.45
C LEU A 194 -17.30 25.14 37.41
N ARG A 195 -17.10 23.90 37.88
CA ARG A 195 -17.97 23.27 38.88
C ARG A 195 -17.98 24.01 40.21
N GLY A 196 -16.84 24.57 40.63
CA GLY A 196 -16.73 25.45 41.79
C GLY A 196 -17.52 26.75 41.64
N MET A 197 -17.43 27.40 40.47
CA MET A 197 -18.21 28.59 40.15
C MET A 197 -19.72 28.30 40.10
N ALA A 198 -20.12 27.19 39.47
CA ALA A 198 -21.51 26.76 39.39
C ALA A 198 -22.13 26.52 40.78
N ARG A 199 -21.38 25.88 41.69
CA ARG A 199 -21.85 25.66 43.06
C ARG A 199 -22.03 26.99 43.81
N ARG A 200 -21.06 27.91 43.73
CA ARG A 200 -21.17 29.25 44.34
C ARG A 200 -22.37 30.03 43.79
N MET A 201 -22.60 29.96 42.48
CA MET A 201 -23.74 30.59 41.82
C MET A 201 -25.07 30.03 42.34
N ALA A 202 -25.18 28.71 42.46
CA ALA A 202 -26.38 28.07 43.01
C ALA A 202 -26.63 28.49 44.47
N THR A 203 -25.61 28.48 45.31
CA THR A 203 -25.71 28.93 46.72
C THR A 203 -26.17 30.39 46.80
N ASN A 204 -25.56 31.29 46.03
CA ASN A 204 -25.96 32.71 46.01
C ASN A 204 -27.41 32.89 45.57
N ARG A 205 -27.86 32.10 44.58
CA ARG A 205 -29.25 32.13 44.11
C ARG A 205 -30.24 31.66 45.17
N VAL A 206 -29.92 30.59 45.89
CA VAL A 206 -30.73 30.09 47.01
C VAL A 206 -30.83 31.13 48.13
N ILE A 207 -29.70 31.71 48.55
CA ILE A 207 -29.67 32.75 49.59
C ILE A 207 -30.55 33.94 49.19
N THR A 208 -30.46 34.40 47.94
CA THR A 208 -31.26 35.52 47.45
C THR A 208 -32.76 35.22 47.49
N ILE A 209 -33.17 34.02 47.07
CA ILE A 209 -34.58 33.59 47.14
C ILE A 209 -35.05 33.53 48.60
N SER A 210 -34.24 32.97 49.50
CA SER A 210 -34.57 32.89 50.93
C SER A 210 -34.80 34.29 51.54
N ILE A 211 -33.92 35.25 51.26
CA ILE A 211 -34.06 36.64 51.76
C ILE A 211 -35.37 37.25 51.26
N ILE A 212 -35.68 37.12 49.97
CA ILE A 212 -36.92 37.66 49.38
C ILE A 212 -38.16 37.03 50.05
N THR A 213 -38.17 35.71 50.25
CA THR A 213 -39.30 35.01 50.89
C THR A 213 -39.54 35.48 52.33
N ILE A 214 -38.48 35.68 53.12
CA ILE A 214 -38.57 36.19 54.49
C ILE A 214 -39.14 37.62 54.49
N LEU A 215 -38.68 38.47 53.57
CA LEU A 215 -39.14 39.85 53.44
C LEU A 215 -40.65 39.92 53.12
N VAL A 216 -41.12 39.08 52.20
CA VAL A 216 -42.55 38.98 51.86
C VAL A 216 -43.36 38.50 53.06
N LEU A 217 -42.89 37.49 53.79
CA LEU A 217 -43.56 36.98 54.99
C LEU A 217 -43.70 38.06 56.07
N LEU A 218 -42.64 38.85 56.30
CA LEU A 218 -42.68 39.97 57.25
C LEU A 218 -43.69 41.03 56.85
N ILE A 219 -43.75 41.40 55.56
CA ILE A 219 -44.73 42.36 55.05
C ILE A 219 -46.15 41.85 55.29
N VAL A 220 -46.43 40.59 54.96
CA VAL A 220 -47.74 39.97 55.19
C VAL A 220 -48.09 39.94 56.68
N ALA A 221 -47.14 39.58 57.55
CA ALA A 221 -47.33 39.54 59.00
C ALA A 221 -47.67 40.92 59.57
N VAL A 222 -46.98 41.98 59.12
CA VAL A 222 -47.26 43.36 59.55
C VAL A 222 -48.65 43.81 59.08
N ILE A 223 -49.02 43.52 57.84
CA ILE A 223 -50.36 43.84 57.32
C ILE A 223 -51.42 43.12 58.16
N PHE A 224 -51.26 41.82 58.41
CA PHE A 224 -52.19 41.04 59.23
C PHE A 224 -52.30 41.59 60.66
N SER A 225 -51.18 41.98 61.28
CA SER A 225 -51.18 42.59 62.62
C SER A 225 -51.77 43.99 62.66
N LYS A 226 -51.80 44.72 61.55
CA LYS A 226 -52.38 46.08 61.46
C LYS A 226 -53.89 46.03 61.21
N PHE A 227 -54.36 45.03 60.45
CA PHE A 227 -55.77 44.86 60.09
C PHE A 227 -56.56 43.97 61.06
N ARG A 228 -55.90 43.46 62.11
CA ARG A 228 -56.51 42.76 63.24
C ARG A 228 -56.43 43.64 64.47
#